data_AF-A0A355FPU2-F1
#
_entry.id   AF-A0A355FPU2-F1
#
_cell.length_a   1.000
_cell.length_b   1.000
_cell.length_c   1.000
_cell.angle_alpha   90.00
_cell.angle_beta   90.00
_cell.angle_gamma   90.00
#
_symmetry.space_group_name_H-M   'P 1'
#
loop_
_entity.id
_entity.type
_entity.pdbx_description
1 polymer ?
#
loop_
_entity_poly.entity_id
_entity_poly.type
_entity_poly.pdbx_seq_one_letter_code
_entity_poly.pdbx_strand_id
1 'polypeptide(L)'
;MIEKLKTEARVVCGTNTVEPHFRYLENRGDYQLFHAVYASNQIGYSKPSAEFFQYILAHEGALPQETVFIDDTLENVVAAEALGITAIHYTNPLALVERLKELRK
;
A
#
# COMPACT_ATOMS: atom_id res chain seq x y z
N MET A 1 -10.25 -9.51 -5.34
CA MET A 1 -9.10 -8.91 -6.06
C MET A 1 -7.81 -9.13 -5.29
N ILE A 2 -7.69 -8.65 -4.05
CA ILE A 2 -6.48 -8.83 -3.22
C ILE A 2 -6.07 -10.30 -3.11
N GLU A 3 -7.00 -11.21 -2.82
CA GLU A 3 -6.71 -12.66 -2.76
C GLU A 3 -6.06 -13.20 -4.05
N LYS A 4 -6.47 -12.70 -5.22
CA LYS A 4 -5.83 -13.06 -6.50
C LYS A 4 -4.44 -12.45 -6.63
N LEU A 5 -4.24 -11.20 -6.18
CA LEU A 5 -2.92 -10.59 -6.21
C LEU A 5 -1.93 -11.34 -5.31
N LYS A 6 -2.39 -11.87 -4.18
CA LYS A 6 -1.56 -12.62 -3.24
C LYS A 6 -0.98 -13.92 -3.79
N THR A 7 -1.61 -14.52 -4.81
CA THR A 7 -1.06 -15.72 -5.47
C THR A 7 0.10 -15.40 -6.42
N GLU A 8 0.28 -14.12 -6.77
CA GLU A 8 1.22 -13.68 -7.80
C GLU A 8 2.25 -12.67 -7.27
N ALA A 9 1.97 -12.01 -6.15
CA ALA A 9 2.80 -10.94 -5.61
C ALA A 9 2.70 -10.84 -4.07
N ARG A 10 3.72 -10.20 -3.48
CA ARG A 10 3.72 -9.80 -2.08
C ARG A 10 2.80 -8.59 -1.89
N VAL A 11 1.61 -8.81 -1.32
CA VAL A 11 0.62 -7.75 -1.04
C VAL A 11 0.60 -7.39 0.44
N VAL A 12 0.84 -6.11 0.76
CA VAL A 12 0.84 -5.56 2.13
C VAL A 12 -0.09 -4.36 2.25
N CYS A 13 -0.53 -4.04 3.46
CA CYS A 13 -1.36 -2.86 3.74
C CYS A 13 -0.52 -1.75 4.37
N GLY A 14 -0.47 -0.57 3.75
CA GLY A 14 0.12 0.64 4.34
C GLY A 14 -0.97 1.68 4.62
N THR A 15 -1.23 1.98 5.90
CA THR A 15 -2.38 2.82 6.29
C THR A 15 -2.03 3.90 7.31
N ASN A 16 -2.54 5.11 7.07
CA ASN A 16 -2.55 6.16 8.09
C ASN A 16 -3.74 5.91 9.01
N THR A 17 -3.49 5.68 10.29
CA THR A 17 -4.57 5.36 11.23
C THR A 17 -4.20 5.70 12.67
N VAL A 18 -5.20 5.62 13.54
CA VAL A 18 -5.09 5.82 14.99
C VAL A 18 -5.46 4.53 15.72
N GLU A 19 -4.99 4.37 16.96
CA GLU A 19 -5.10 3.11 17.71
C GLU A 19 -6.53 2.55 17.79
N PRO A 20 -7.58 3.33 18.13
CA PRO A 20 -8.94 2.76 18.20
C PRO A 20 -9.44 2.22 16.86
N HIS A 21 -9.10 2.90 15.76
CA HIS A 21 -9.51 2.48 14.41
C HIS A 21 -8.73 1.25 13.94
N PHE A 22 -7.42 1.22 14.19
CA PHE A 22 -6.59 0.05 13.91
C PHE A 22 -7.12 -1.20 14.63
N ARG A 23 -7.39 -1.09 15.95
CA ARG A 23 -7.92 -2.20 16.75
C ARG A 23 -9.29 -2.67 16.27
N TYR A 24 -10.15 -1.76 15.85
CA TYR A 24 -11.47 -2.13 15.33
C TYR A 24 -11.36 -2.99 14.06
N LEU A 25 -10.51 -2.60 13.11
CA LEU A 25 -10.30 -3.35 11.87
C LEU A 25 -9.54 -4.66 12.12
N GLU A 26 -8.57 -4.65 13.03
CA GLU A 26 -7.82 -5.83 13.46
C GLU A 26 -8.76 -6.88 14.07
N ASN A 27 -9.62 -6.50 15.00
CA ASN A 27 -10.57 -7.40 15.66
C ASN A 27 -11.62 -7.98 14.71
N ARG A 28 -11.94 -7.27 13.62
CA ARG A 28 -12.82 -7.76 12.55
C ARG A 28 -12.12 -8.70 11.57
N GLY A 29 -10.79 -8.78 11.63
CA GLY A 29 -9.99 -9.57 10.69
C GLY A 29 -9.79 -8.91 9.33
N ASP A 30 -10.14 -7.63 9.16
CA ASP A 30 -10.05 -6.95 7.86
C ASP A 30 -8.60 -6.91 7.32
N TYR A 31 -7.62 -6.91 8.23
CA TYR A 31 -6.19 -6.96 7.90
C TYR A 31 -5.67 -8.34 7.46
N GLN A 32 -6.40 -9.43 7.69
CA GLN A 32 -5.99 -10.79 7.30
C GLN A 32 -5.97 -10.98 5.76
N LEU A 33 -6.62 -10.06 5.04
CA LEU A 33 -6.58 -10.00 3.59
C LEU A 33 -5.17 -9.71 3.06
N PHE A 34 -4.25 -9.16 3.87
CA PHE A 34 -2.90 -8.79 3.45
C PHE A 34 -1.86 -9.71 4.10
N HIS A 35 -0.66 -9.79 3.53
CA HIS A 35 0.39 -10.60 4.13
C HIS A 35 1.15 -9.89 5.26
N ALA A 36 1.07 -8.57 5.34
CA ALA A 36 1.54 -7.75 6.45
C ALA A 36 0.80 -6.41 6.46
N VAL A 37 0.81 -5.75 7.61
CA VAL A 37 0.19 -4.44 7.82
C VAL A 37 1.17 -3.49 8.48
N TYR A 38 1.30 -2.30 7.88
CA TYR A 38 2.13 -1.20 8.30
C TYR A 38 1.21 -0.01 8.60
N ALA A 39 0.83 0.12 9.86
CA ALA A 39 -0.06 1.16 10.35
C ALA A 39 0.75 2.31 10.94
N SER A 40 0.42 3.56 10.58
CA SER A 40 1.23 4.73 10.95
C SER A 40 1.37 4.93 12.47
N ASN A 41 0.32 4.62 13.24
CA ASN A 41 0.35 4.63 14.71
C ASN A 41 1.30 3.60 15.32
N GLN A 42 1.62 2.53 14.59
CA GLN A 42 2.49 1.45 15.05
C GLN A 42 3.94 1.67 14.61
N ILE A 43 4.17 2.18 13.40
CA ILE A 43 5.53 2.35 12.83
C ILE A 43 6.12 3.75 13.05
N GLY A 44 5.31 4.75 13.45
CA GLY A 44 5.78 6.11 13.75
C GLY A 44 5.95 7.03 12.53
N TYR A 45 5.70 6.51 11.32
CA TYR A 45 5.73 7.27 10.06
C TYR A 45 4.35 7.26 9.42
N SER A 46 4.00 8.30 8.67
CA SER A 46 2.72 8.39 7.96
C SER A 46 2.91 8.95 6.56
N LYS A 47 2.09 8.50 5.63
CA LYS A 47 1.98 9.14 4.31
C LYS A 47 1.55 10.60 4.49
N PRO A 48 2.03 11.54 3.66
CA PRO A 48 2.86 11.35 2.46
C PRO A 48 4.38 11.40 2.73
N SER A 49 4.85 11.28 3.99
CA SER A 49 6.28 11.40 4.28
C SER A 49 7.08 10.26 3.62
N ALA A 50 8.29 10.58 3.13
CA ALA A 50 9.14 9.63 2.44
C ALA A 50 9.55 8.45 3.34
N GLU A 51 9.71 8.73 4.64
CA GLU A 51 10.07 7.76 5.68
C GLU A 51 9.04 6.63 5.77
N PHE A 52 7.76 6.90 5.53
CA PHE A 52 6.73 5.86 5.50
C PHE A 52 7.01 4.81 4.42
N PHE A 53 7.26 5.26 3.19
CA PHE A 53 7.52 4.38 2.06
C PHE A 53 8.86 3.67 2.19
N GLN A 54 9.92 4.40 2.58
CA GLN A 54 11.25 3.86 2.78
C GLN A 54 11.29 2.79 3.87
N TYR A 55 10.57 3.01 4.99
CA TYR A 55 10.44 2.03 6.06
C TYR A 55 9.84 0.73 5.53
N ILE A 56 8.73 0.80 4.80
CA ILE A 56 8.04 -0.38 4.27
C ILE A 56 8.92 -1.10 3.23
N LEU A 57 9.51 -0.38 2.29
CA LEU A 57 10.41 -0.96 1.29
C LEU A 57 11.58 -1.70 1.94
N ALA A 58 12.20 -1.09 2.95
CA ALA A 58 13.31 -1.71 3.69
C ALA A 58 12.87 -2.96 4.46
N HIS A 59 11.69 -2.94 5.09
CA HIS A 59 11.17 -4.10 5.83
C HIS A 59 10.75 -5.24 4.92
N GLU A 60 10.22 -4.94 3.74
CA GLU A 60 9.84 -5.93 2.73
C GLU A 60 11.02 -6.38 1.86
N GLY A 61 12.19 -5.73 1.97
CA GLY A 61 13.34 -5.99 1.10
C GLY A 61 13.06 -5.70 -0.38
N ALA A 62 12.13 -4.78 -0.65
CA ALA A 62 11.63 -4.49 -1.99
C ALA A 62 12.32 -3.28 -2.62
N LEU A 63 12.56 -3.33 -3.93
CA LEU A 63 13.05 -2.19 -4.69
C LEU A 63 11.88 -1.29 -5.12
N PRO A 64 12.03 0.05 -5.11
CA PRO A 64 10.98 0.96 -5.57
C PRO A 64 10.45 0.62 -6.97
N GLN A 65 11.35 0.27 -7.89
CA GLN A 65 11.03 -0.01 -9.29
C GLN A 65 10.22 -1.30 -9.49
N GLU A 66 10.25 -2.21 -8.51
CA GLU A 66 9.49 -3.47 -8.49
C GLU A 66 8.23 -3.38 -7.63
N THR A 67 7.95 -2.19 -7.08
CA THR A 67 6.85 -1.95 -6.16
C THR A 67 5.74 -1.14 -6.82
N VAL A 68 4.49 -1.56 -6.58
CA VAL A 68 3.30 -0.81 -6.96
C VAL A 68 2.58 -0.30 -5.72
N PHE A 69 2.35 1.01 -5.65
CA PHE A 69 1.59 1.67 -4.60
C PHE A 69 0.21 2.10 -5.11
N ILE A 70 -0.84 1.89 -4.31
CA ILE A 70 -2.23 2.21 -4.68
C ILE A 70 -2.84 3.00 -3.52
N ASP A 71 -3.32 4.21 -3.80
CA ASP A 71 -3.92 5.09 -2.79
C ASP A 71 -4.92 6.04 -3.44
N ASP A 72 -5.96 6.43 -2.71
CA ASP A 72 -7.02 7.34 -3.16
C ASP A 72 -6.66 8.83 -2.95
N THR A 73 -5.61 9.11 -2.19
CA THR A 73 -5.13 10.48 -1.97
C THR A 73 -3.98 10.79 -2.93
N LEU A 74 -4.20 11.72 -3.86
CA LEU A 74 -3.21 12.10 -4.88
C LEU A 74 -1.85 12.53 -4.29
N GLU A 75 -1.82 13.18 -3.12
CA GLU A 75 -0.59 13.59 -2.45
C GLU A 75 0.30 12.38 -2.07
N ASN A 76 -0.32 11.30 -1.60
CA ASN A 76 0.39 10.05 -1.27
C ASN A 76 0.96 9.39 -2.53
N VAL A 77 0.21 9.44 -3.64
CA VAL A 77 0.62 8.90 -4.95
C VAL A 77 1.86 9.64 -5.45
N VAL A 78 1.83 10.97 -5.46
CA VAL A 78 2.96 11.80 -5.90
C VAL A 78 4.19 11.58 -5.02
N ALA A 79 4.02 11.43 -3.70
CA ALA A 79 5.12 11.14 -2.79
C ALA A 79 5.77 9.77 -3.07
N ALA A 80 4.97 8.74 -3.38
CA ALA A 80 5.48 7.44 -3.79
C ALA A 80 6.25 7.51 -5.13
N GLU A 81 5.70 8.21 -6.13
CA GLU A 81 6.35 8.40 -7.44
C GLU A 81 7.69 9.12 -7.32
N ALA A 82 7.79 10.12 -6.43
CA ALA A 82 9.04 10.84 -6.16
C ALA A 82 10.16 9.93 -5.63
N LEU A 83 9.82 8.75 -5.09
CA LEU A 83 10.76 7.74 -4.63
C LEU A 83 11.05 6.65 -5.68
N GLY A 84 10.49 6.78 -6.89
CA GLY A 84 10.63 5.80 -7.96
C GLY A 84 9.71 4.59 -7.83
N ILE A 85 8.68 4.67 -6.98
CA ILE A 85 7.64 3.64 -6.86
C ILE A 85 6.62 3.85 -7.97
N THR A 86 6.20 2.78 -8.64
CA THR A 86 5.06 2.86 -9.56
C THR A 86 3.79 3.11 -8.75
N ALA A 87 3.15 4.26 -8.89
CA ALA A 87 1.95 4.59 -8.11
C ALA A 87 0.68 4.64 -8.97
N ILE A 88 -0.46 4.28 -8.36
CA ILE A 88 -1.78 4.32 -8.98
C ILE A 88 -2.70 5.13 -8.07
N HIS A 89 -3.22 6.25 -8.59
CA HIS A 89 -4.31 6.98 -7.95
C HIS A 89 -5.61 6.20 -8.10
N TYR A 90 -6.07 5.63 -6.98
CA TYR A 90 -7.30 4.86 -6.92
C TYR A 90 -8.52 5.76 -7.02
N THR A 91 -9.33 5.56 -8.05
CA THR A 91 -10.60 6.28 -8.23
C THR A 91 -11.81 5.34 -8.21
N ASN A 92 -11.70 4.17 -8.83
CA ASN A 92 -12.72 3.13 -8.82
C ASN A 92 -12.12 1.75 -9.17
N PRO A 93 -12.84 0.64 -8.89
CA PRO A 93 -12.33 -0.71 -9.13
C PRO A 93 -12.02 -1.02 -10.61
N LEU A 94 -12.81 -0.52 -11.56
CA LEU A 94 -12.60 -0.81 -12.99
C LEU A 94 -11.31 -0.15 -13.49
N ALA A 95 -11.09 1.12 -13.16
CA ALA A 95 -9.87 1.84 -13.52
C ALA A 95 -8.62 1.18 -12.92
N LEU A 96 -8.69 0.72 -11.66
CA LEU A 96 -7.58 0.02 -11.03
C LEU A 96 -7.25 -1.29 -11.75
N VAL A 97 -8.26 -2.09 -12.12
CA VAL A 97 -8.04 -3.35 -12.82
C VAL A 97 -7.39 -3.14 -14.18
N GLU A 98 -7.83 -2.14 -14.95
CA GLU A 98 -7.20 -1.83 -16.24
C GLU A 98 -5.75 -1.39 -16.06
N ARG A 99 -5.48 -0.51 -15.08
CA ARG A 99 -4.11 -0.05 -14.81
C ARG A 99 -3.18 -1.19 -14.37
N LEU A 100 -3.66 -2.11 -13.53
CA LEU A 100 -2.89 -3.28 -13.13
C LEU A 100 -2.59 -4.24 -14.29
N LYS A 101 -3.48 -4.34 -15.30
CA LYS A 101 -3.21 -5.14 -16.50
C LYS A 101 -2.11 -4.53 -17.36
N GLU A 102 -2.04 -3.19 -17.45
CA GLU A 102 -1.01 -2.50 -18.22
C GLU A 102 0.39 -2.74 -17.65
N LEU A 103 0.53 -2.79 -16.32
CA LEU A 103 1.81 -3.04 -15.63
C LEU A 103 2.31 -4.49 -15.70
N ARG A 104 1.48 -5.42 -16.18
CA ARG A 104 1.80 -6.85 -16.27
C ARG A 104 2.25 -7.27 -17.68
N LYS A 105 2.27 -6.34 -18.64
CA LYS A 105 2.73 -6.57 -20.01
C LYS A 105 4.24 -6.44 -20.09
#